data_AF-A0A420DM99-F1
#
_entry.id   AF-A0A420DM99-F1
#
_cell.length_a   1.000
_cell.length_b   1.000
_cell.length_c   1.000
_cell.angle_alpha   90.00
_cell.angle_beta   90.00
_cell.angle_gamma   90.00
#
_symmetry.space_group_name_H-M   'P 1'
#
loop_
_entity.id
_entity.type
_entity.pdbx_description
1 polymer ?
#
loop_
_entity_poly.entity_id
_entity_poly.type
_entity_poly.pdbx_seq_one_letter_code
_entity_poly.pdbx_strand_id
1 'polypeptide(L)'
;MSQDISIMLTVDVKGLHNDPENPLKYINLSDNQPSDGYDNPNNKSTFDTIADSNTLVSWSAQDEGTGNLVIITGLKFEGAPEGFFEKPPYQLGDDSWVAILGTNTLEYNLASEYTITFDDGVRGDREIPIDPKLQIRGKGV
;
A
#
# COMPACT_ATOMS: atom_id res chain seq x y z
N MET A 1 -13.17 -19.30 -0.14
CA MET A 1 -11.70 -19.22 0.04
C MET A 1 -11.43 -17.76 0.36
N SER A 2 -10.78 -17.45 1.48
CA SER A 2 -10.30 -16.08 1.76
C SER A 2 -9.41 -15.68 0.60
N GLN A 3 -9.75 -14.60 -0.09
CA GLN A 3 -8.86 -13.99 -1.05
C GLN A 3 -7.86 -13.16 -0.25
N ASP A 4 -6.57 -13.48 -0.37
CA ASP A 4 -5.51 -12.70 0.24
C ASP A 4 -5.02 -11.64 -0.75
N ILE A 5 -4.78 -10.44 -0.25
CA ILE A 5 -4.32 -9.29 -1.04
C ILE A 5 -2.86 -9.02 -0.69
N SER A 6 -2.02 -8.91 -1.71
CA SER A 6 -0.61 -8.51 -1.54
C SER A 6 -0.36 -7.25 -2.33
N ILE A 7 -0.05 -6.17 -1.62
CA ILE A 7 0.34 -4.87 -2.15
C ILE A 7 1.87 -4.80 -2.14
N MET A 8 2.47 -4.53 -3.30
CA MET A 8 3.91 -4.40 -3.48
C MET A 8 4.26 -2.95 -3.82
N LEU A 9 5.14 -2.35 -3.01
CA LEU A 9 5.86 -1.12 -3.31
C LEU A 9 7.14 -1.46 -4.07
N THR A 10 7.25 -1.01 -5.31
CA THR A 10 8.47 -1.11 -6.11
C THR A 10 9.10 0.28 -6.25
N VAL A 11 10.39 0.39 -5.98
CA VAL A 11 11.13 1.65 -6.02
C VAL A 11 12.34 1.51 -6.96
N ASP A 12 12.45 2.36 -7.99
CA ASP A 12 13.72 2.56 -8.70
C ASP A 12 14.63 3.43 -7.84
N VAL A 13 15.37 2.79 -6.92
CA VAL A 13 16.20 3.49 -5.92
C VAL A 13 17.26 4.36 -6.60
N LYS A 14 17.85 3.88 -7.69
CA LYS A 14 18.87 4.63 -8.41
C LYS A 14 18.26 5.86 -9.08
N GLY A 15 17.11 5.71 -9.72
CA GLY A 15 16.39 6.83 -10.32
C GLY A 15 15.99 7.87 -9.28
N LEU A 16 15.42 7.40 -8.16
CA LEU A 16 14.99 8.22 -7.04
C LEU A 16 16.14 9.07 -6.47
N HIS A 17 17.27 8.44 -6.18
CA HIS A 17 18.45 9.13 -5.66
C HIS A 17 19.00 10.20 -6.62
N ASN A 18 18.92 9.97 -7.93
CA ASN A 18 19.45 10.89 -8.95
C ASN A 18 18.47 12.03 -9.33
N ASP A 19 17.18 11.89 -9.05
CA ASP A 19 16.15 12.93 -9.27
C ASP A 19 15.22 13.04 -8.04
N PRO A 20 15.76 13.47 -6.88
CA PRO A 20 15.01 13.51 -5.63
C PRO A 20 13.87 14.53 -5.65
N GLU A 21 13.87 15.47 -6.60
CA GLU A 21 12.81 16.47 -6.80
C GLU A 21 11.54 15.88 -7.42
N ASN A 22 11.62 14.71 -8.07
CA ASN A 22 10.48 14.04 -8.71
C ASN A 22 10.30 12.58 -8.24
N PRO A 23 10.16 12.35 -6.92
CA PRO A 23 10.27 11.02 -6.34
C PRO A 23 9.19 10.04 -6.84
N LEU A 24 7.98 10.54 -7.09
CA LEU A 24 6.84 9.73 -7.54
C LEU A 24 7.02 9.11 -8.94
N LYS A 25 8.01 9.53 -9.73
CA LYS A 25 8.32 8.89 -11.02
C LYS A 25 8.96 7.51 -10.84
N TYR A 26 9.63 7.31 -9.71
CA TYR A 26 10.46 6.15 -9.40
C TYR A 26 9.80 5.22 -8.41
N ILE A 27 8.53 5.45 -8.11
CA ILE A 27 7.76 4.70 -7.14
C ILE A 27 6.52 4.14 -7.82
N ASN A 28 6.29 2.86 -7.62
CA ASN A 28 5.11 2.17 -8.11
C ASN A 28 4.51 1.26 -7.04
N LEU A 29 3.18 1.33 -6.88
CA LEU A 29 2.37 0.37 -6.17
C LEU A 29 1.66 -0.55 -7.16
N SER A 30 1.49 -1.80 -6.75
CA SER A 30 0.67 -2.81 -7.45
C SER A 30 0.09 -3.76 -6.42
N ASP A 31 -1.00 -4.43 -6.74
CA ASP A 31 -1.47 -5.57 -5.96
C ASP A 31 -1.65 -6.83 -6.84
N ASN A 32 -2.11 -7.91 -6.22
CA ASN A 32 -2.36 -9.19 -6.90
C ASN A 32 -3.77 -9.29 -7.52
N GLN A 33 -4.55 -8.20 -7.56
CA GLN A 33 -5.85 -8.15 -8.20
C GLN A 33 -5.74 -7.58 -9.63
N PRO A 34 -6.15 -8.32 -10.66
CA PRO A 34 -5.95 -7.92 -12.06
C PRO A 34 -6.77 -6.69 -12.50
N SER A 35 -7.71 -6.23 -11.68
CA SER A 35 -8.60 -5.09 -11.95
C SER A 35 -8.33 -3.86 -11.10
N ASP A 36 -7.45 -3.97 -10.10
CA ASP A 36 -7.24 -2.94 -9.10
C ASP A 36 -5.91 -2.22 -9.38
N GLY A 37 -5.86 -0.92 -9.10
CA GLY A 37 -4.76 -0.10 -9.55
C GLY A 37 -5.02 1.39 -9.40
N TYR A 38 -4.27 2.19 -10.16
CA TYR A 38 -4.40 3.65 -10.08
C TYR A 38 -5.70 4.15 -10.72
N ASP A 39 -6.48 4.96 -9.98
CA ASP A 39 -7.57 5.75 -10.59
C ASP A 39 -7.00 6.72 -11.66
N ASN A 40 -5.75 7.16 -11.49
CA ASN A 40 -4.98 7.91 -12.47
C ASN A 40 -3.51 7.45 -12.51
N PRO A 41 -3.02 6.81 -13.59
CA PRO A 41 -1.66 6.26 -13.65
C PRO A 41 -0.54 7.32 -13.54
N ASN A 42 -0.87 8.59 -13.77
CA ASN A 42 0.04 9.73 -13.63
C ASN A 42 0.03 10.35 -12.22
N ASN A 43 -0.85 9.89 -11.32
CA ASN A 43 -0.87 10.32 -9.93
C ASN A 43 -0.76 9.10 -9.00
N LYS A 44 0.42 8.90 -8.42
CA LYS A 44 0.72 7.72 -7.60
C LYS A 44 -0.10 7.66 -6.30
N SER A 45 -0.62 8.77 -5.81
CA SER A 45 -1.54 8.81 -4.67
C SER A 45 -2.94 8.28 -4.99
N THR A 46 -3.22 7.94 -6.25
CA THR A 46 -4.52 7.38 -6.65
C THR A 46 -4.52 5.87 -6.74
N PHE A 47 -3.45 5.21 -6.28
CA PHE A 47 -3.47 3.75 -6.17
C PHE A 47 -4.58 3.31 -5.23
N ASP A 48 -5.45 2.46 -5.74
CA ASP A 48 -6.65 1.98 -5.07
C ASP A 48 -6.69 0.45 -5.12
N THR A 49 -6.75 -0.16 -3.95
CA THR A 49 -6.91 -1.61 -3.80
C THR A 49 -8.29 -1.91 -3.22
N ILE A 50 -9.05 -2.82 -3.84
CA ILE A 50 -10.35 -3.25 -3.33
C ILE A 50 -10.34 -4.74 -2.96
N ALA A 51 -10.73 -5.02 -1.73
CA ALA A 51 -10.74 -6.36 -1.16
C ALA A 51 -12.13 -6.74 -0.67
N ASP A 52 -12.37 -8.04 -0.48
CA ASP A 52 -13.57 -8.51 0.21
C ASP A 52 -13.46 -8.32 1.73
N SER A 53 -14.59 -8.47 2.41
CA SER A 53 -14.63 -8.47 3.88
C SER A 53 -13.82 -9.63 4.48
N ASN A 54 -13.17 -9.40 5.62
CA ASN A 54 -12.36 -10.39 6.35
C ASN A 54 -11.16 -10.94 5.56
N THR A 55 -10.70 -10.20 4.55
CA THR A 55 -9.51 -10.51 3.77
C THR A 55 -8.24 -10.15 4.53
N LEU A 56 -7.23 -11.02 4.44
CA LEU A 56 -5.86 -10.71 4.83
C LEU A 56 -5.23 -9.80 3.76
N VAL A 57 -4.71 -8.65 4.19
CA VAL A 57 -3.95 -7.73 3.33
C VAL A 57 -2.51 -7.73 3.81
N SER A 58 -1.57 -7.76 2.87
CA SER A 58 -0.14 -7.71 3.11
C SER A 58 0.51 -6.60 2.28
N TRP A 59 1.54 -5.97 2.85
CA TRP A 59 2.36 -4.97 2.19
C TRP A 59 3.82 -5.38 2.27
N SER A 60 4.52 -5.26 1.15
CA SER A 60 5.97 -5.48 1.04
C SER A 60 6.60 -4.45 0.12
N ALA A 61 7.92 -4.30 0.18
CA ALA A 61 8.66 -3.42 -0.70
C ALA A 61 9.85 -4.11 -1.36
N GLN A 62 10.25 -3.61 -2.54
CA GLN A 62 11.42 -4.07 -3.28
C GLN A 62 12.04 -2.94 -4.12
N ASP A 63 13.33 -3.09 -4.43
CA ASP A 63 14.02 -2.31 -5.46
C ASP A 63 13.63 -2.84 -6.86
N GLU A 64 13.41 -1.95 -7.83
CA GLU A 64 13.28 -2.32 -9.25
C GLU A 64 14.63 -2.80 -9.80
N GLY A 65 15.71 -2.19 -9.32
CA GLY A 65 17.07 -2.68 -9.50
C GLY A 65 17.36 -3.87 -8.59
N THR A 66 18.34 -4.70 -8.96
CA THR A 66 18.85 -5.71 -8.03
C THR A 66 20.03 -5.10 -7.27
N GLY A 67 19.84 -4.68 -6.02
CA GLY A 67 20.99 -4.26 -5.20
C GLY A 67 20.69 -3.49 -3.91
N ASN A 68 19.59 -2.73 -3.83
CA ASN A 68 19.26 -1.98 -2.63
C ASN A 68 18.20 -2.71 -1.80
N LEU A 69 18.24 -2.49 -0.49
CA LEU A 69 17.22 -2.95 0.43
C LEU A 69 16.17 -1.86 0.55
N VAL A 70 14.93 -2.16 0.16
CA VAL A 70 13.78 -1.28 0.36
C VAL A 70 12.87 -1.91 1.41
N ILE A 71 12.59 -1.17 2.48
CA ILE A 71 11.75 -1.64 3.59
C ILE A 71 10.65 -0.65 3.91
N ILE A 72 9.44 -1.15 4.20
CA ILE A 72 8.34 -0.32 4.68
C ILE A 72 8.58 -0.03 6.17
N THR A 73 8.79 1.24 6.49
CA THR A 73 9.07 1.70 7.86
C THR A 73 7.80 2.13 8.59
N GLY A 74 6.73 2.45 7.85
CA GLY A 74 5.45 2.84 8.45
C GLY A 74 4.24 2.60 7.54
N LEU A 75 3.14 2.18 8.17
CA LEU A 75 1.80 2.19 7.60
C LEU A 75 0.86 2.93 8.57
N LYS A 76 0.33 4.08 8.15
CA LYS A 76 -0.53 4.91 8.99
C LYS A 76 -1.89 5.13 8.35
N PHE A 77 -2.94 4.66 9.02
CA PHE A 77 -4.32 4.92 8.62
C PHE A 77 -4.89 6.06 9.49
N GLU A 78 -5.00 7.26 8.93
CA GLU A 78 -5.58 8.40 9.63
C GLU A 78 -7.10 8.39 9.47
N GLY A 79 -7.82 7.96 10.50
CA GLY A 79 -9.29 8.02 10.50
C GLY A 79 -9.96 6.90 9.71
N ALA A 80 -9.36 5.70 9.68
CA ALA A 80 -10.04 4.51 9.18
C ALA A 80 -11.42 4.37 9.84
N PRO A 81 -12.50 4.14 9.07
CA PRO A 81 -13.84 3.99 9.62
C PRO A 81 -13.91 2.92 10.71
N GLU A 82 -14.83 3.06 11.65
CA GLU A 82 -15.05 2.05 12.68
C GLU A 82 -15.34 0.68 12.05
N GLY A 83 -14.67 -0.37 12.54
CA GLY A 83 -14.80 -1.72 11.99
C GLY A 83 -14.10 -1.94 10.65
N PHE A 84 -13.32 -0.98 10.13
CA PHE A 84 -12.54 -1.17 8.90
C PHE A 84 -11.50 -2.28 9.03
N PHE A 85 -10.93 -2.48 10.22
CA PHE A 85 -10.03 -3.58 10.52
C PHE A 85 -10.62 -4.50 11.59
N GLU A 86 -10.60 -5.81 11.34
CA GLU A 86 -10.69 -6.82 12.41
C GLU A 86 -9.38 -6.84 13.20
N LYS A 87 -8.25 -6.78 12.48
CA LYS A 87 -6.92 -6.63 13.05
C LYS A 87 -6.17 -5.51 12.33
N PRO A 88 -5.82 -4.40 13.01
CA PRO A 88 -5.14 -3.29 12.37
C PRO A 88 -3.74 -3.70 11.88
N PRO A 89 -3.12 -2.92 10.96
CA PRO A 89 -1.80 -3.24 10.44
C PRO A 89 -0.73 -3.45 11.51
N TYR A 90 0.08 -4.49 11.31
CA TYR A 90 1.23 -4.80 12.15
C TYR A 90 2.34 -5.45 11.32
N GLN A 91 3.59 -5.26 11.74
CA GLN A 91 4.76 -5.82 11.08
C GLN A 91 4.98 -7.29 11.48
N LEU A 92 5.32 -8.16 10.53
CA LEU A 92 5.59 -9.59 10.77
C LEU A 92 7.05 -9.91 11.15
N GLY A 93 7.94 -8.92 11.06
CA GLY A 93 9.37 -9.05 11.38
C GLY A 93 10.25 -9.49 10.21
N ASP A 94 9.67 -9.74 9.04
CA ASP A 94 10.32 -10.02 7.76
C ASP A 94 10.20 -8.83 6.78
N ASP A 95 10.17 -7.61 7.32
CA ASP A 95 9.95 -6.35 6.60
C ASP A 95 8.61 -6.24 5.86
N SER A 96 7.72 -7.21 6.04
CA SER A 96 6.33 -7.15 5.61
C SER A 96 5.39 -6.66 6.71
N TRP A 97 4.31 -6.04 6.27
CA TRP A 97 3.20 -5.65 7.13
C TRP A 97 1.95 -6.42 6.72
N VAL A 98 1.08 -6.71 7.68
CA VAL A 98 -0.21 -7.35 7.40
C VAL A 98 -1.33 -6.77 8.24
N ALA A 99 -2.56 -6.89 7.74
CA ALA A 99 -3.79 -6.52 8.42
C ALA A 99 -4.90 -7.52 8.08
N ILE A 100 -5.93 -7.60 8.91
CA ILE A 100 -7.16 -8.31 8.58
C ILE A 100 -8.27 -7.29 8.49
N LEU A 101 -8.88 -7.17 7.30
CA LEU A 101 -9.99 -6.28 7.06
C LEU A 101 -11.21 -6.70 7.87
N GLY A 102 -12.02 -5.74 8.28
CA GLY A 102 -13.27 -6.05 8.94
C GLY A 102 -14.36 -6.50 7.96
N THR A 103 -15.59 -6.56 8.48
CA THR A 103 -16.76 -6.87 7.67
C THR A 103 -17.46 -5.59 7.24
N ASN A 104 -17.58 -5.38 5.93
CA ASN A 104 -18.42 -4.32 5.38
C ASN A 104 -19.87 -4.82 5.22
N THR A 105 -20.78 -4.24 6.01
CA THR A 105 -22.22 -4.55 5.92
C THR A 105 -23.02 -3.56 5.07
N LEU A 106 -22.36 -2.54 4.54
CA LEU A 106 -22.98 -1.46 3.77
C LEU A 106 -23.15 -1.87 2.30
N GLU A 107 -24.02 -1.16 1.58
CA GLU A 107 -24.24 -1.38 0.15
C GLU A 107 -23.13 -0.80 -0.73
N TYR A 108 -22.29 0.07 -0.16
CA TYR A 108 -21.18 0.75 -0.83
C TYR A 108 -19.83 0.33 -0.24
N ASN A 109 -18.76 0.58 -0.99
CA ASN A 109 -17.39 0.29 -0.54
C ASN A 109 -17.02 1.16 0.66
N LEU A 110 -16.49 0.52 1.70
CA LEU A 110 -15.90 1.23 2.82
C LEU A 110 -14.44 1.53 2.47
N ALA A 111 -14.03 2.79 2.48
CA ALA A 111 -12.70 3.21 2.06
C ALA A 111 -11.92 3.82 3.23
N SER A 112 -10.60 3.62 3.22
CA SER A 112 -9.67 4.36 4.06
C SER A 112 -8.41 4.70 3.27
N GLU A 113 -8.02 5.97 3.32
CA GLU A 113 -6.69 6.41 2.90
C GLU A 113 -5.66 6.02 3.97
N TYR A 114 -4.44 5.82 3.54
CA TYR A 114 -3.32 5.53 4.44
C TYR A 114 -2.01 6.02 3.85
N THR A 115 -1.08 6.37 4.72
CA THR A 115 0.29 6.76 4.33
C THR A 115 1.22 5.57 4.48
N ILE A 116 1.96 5.27 3.41
CA ILE A 116 3.13 4.39 3.41
C ILE A 116 4.38 5.25 3.52
N THR A 117 5.28 4.88 4.43
CA THR A 117 6.66 5.38 4.44
C THR A 117 7.64 4.22 4.35
N PHE A 118 8.79 4.49 3.75
CA PHE A 118 9.81 3.48 3.45
C PHE A 118 11.22 4.05 3.57
N ASP A 119 12.19 3.15 3.73
CA ASP A 119 13.62 3.41 3.61
C ASP A 119 14.13 2.65 2.38
N ASP A 120 14.83 3.33 1.48
CA ASP A 120 15.40 2.77 0.25
C ASP A 120 16.87 2.30 0.41
N GLY A 121 17.42 2.43 1.63
CA GLY A 121 18.77 2.06 1.98
C GLY A 121 19.84 3.07 1.57
N VAL A 122 19.46 4.21 0.97
CA VAL A 122 20.40 5.24 0.52
C VAL A 122 20.50 6.38 1.53
N ARG A 123 21.68 6.54 2.11
CA ARG A 123 21.91 7.57 3.12
C ARG A 123 21.79 8.97 2.52
N GLY A 124 20.88 9.75 3.09
CA GLY A 124 20.68 11.17 2.72
C GLY A 124 19.42 11.40 1.89
N ASP A 125 18.78 10.33 1.43
CA ASP A 125 17.49 10.42 0.77
C ASP A 125 16.42 10.77 1.82
N ARG A 126 15.44 11.57 1.38
CA ARG A 126 14.36 12.04 2.25
C ARG A 126 13.27 10.98 2.34
N GLU A 127 12.60 10.93 3.48
CA GLU A 127 11.37 10.14 3.61
C GLU A 127 10.30 10.67 2.64
N ILE A 128 9.72 9.76 1.86
CA ILE A 128 8.69 10.08 0.86
C ILE A 128 7.39 9.40 1.26
N PRO A 129 6.38 10.15 1.73
CA PRO A 129 5.07 9.58 1.97
C PRO A 129 4.36 9.28 0.66
N ILE A 130 3.64 8.17 0.62
CA ILE A 130 2.72 7.81 -0.46
C ILE A 130 1.37 7.57 0.20
N ASP A 131 0.30 8.18 -0.33
CA ASP A 131 -1.03 8.15 0.28
C ASP A 131 -2.05 7.35 -0.57
N PRO A 132 -1.92 6.02 -0.70
CA PRO A 132 -2.90 5.19 -1.38
C PRO A 132 -4.23 5.03 -0.61
N LYS A 133 -5.18 4.37 -1.26
CA LYS A 133 -6.51 4.07 -0.72
C LYS A 133 -6.74 2.55 -0.68
N LEU A 134 -7.31 2.07 0.41
CA LEU A 134 -7.75 0.68 0.57
C LEU A 134 -9.27 0.65 0.76
N GLN A 135 -9.93 -0.29 0.09
CA GLN A 135 -11.38 -0.42 0.14
C GLN A 135 -11.82 -1.84 0.49
N ILE A 136 -12.94 -1.93 1.21
CA ILE A 136 -13.68 -3.17 1.44
C ILE A 136 -14.95 -3.13 0.60
N ARG A 137 -15.11 -4.09 -0.30
CA ARG A 137 -16.26 -4.22 -1.20
C ARG A 137 -17.58 -4.24 -0.41
N GLY A 138 -18.55 -3.45 -0.87
CA GLY A 138 -19.91 -3.44 -0.33
C GLY A 138 -20.68 -4.70 -0.72
N LYS A 139 -21.74 -5.05 0.04
CA LYS A 139 -22.56 -6.24 -0.24
C LYS A 139 -23.36 -6.19 -1.54
N GLY A 140 -23.55 -5.00 -2.10
CA GLY A 140 -24.34 -4.76 -3.31
C GLY A 140 -23.50 -4.53 -4.57
N VAL A 141 -22.18 -4.72 -4.51
CA VAL A 141 -21.21 -4.42 -5.58
C VAL A 141 -20.64 -5.70 -6.17
#